data_AF-A0A0C9ZFC2-F1
#
_entry.id   AF-A0A0C9ZFC2-F1
#
_cell.length_a   1.000
_cell.length_b   1.000
_cell.length_c   1.000
_cell.angle_alpha   90.00
_cell.angle_beta   90.00
_cell.angle_gamma   90.00
#
_symmetry.space_group_name_H-M   'P 1'
#
loop_
_entity.id
_entity.type
_entity.pdbx_description
1 polymer ?
#
loop_
_entity_poly.entity_id
_entity_poly.type
_entity_poly.pdbx_seq_one_letter_code
_entity_poly.pdbx_strand_id
1 'polypeptide(L)'
;MSYLFFPNDPPTHHELRLINLIRYKALPPTGGKFVVHTMNTDYDALAGQPFEVPSHYYDHVRRFLWRHQLLMGVEERSGELALAVGLCRRTQCYISYLDAMIESLFVEARRPRFGHDWRSNLFDLYLVVDYFVRGHEYCQGMQWTLRNPGQILEVIDVTTLDWETFYAAADDSDPVWSGLSYQFDITNVGKGDWQFLADAAAKYLGLTNPELKLGKRSRGRQGRGRQKRKRRSAAGSN
;
A
#
# COMPACT_ATOMS: atom_id res chain seq x y z
N MET A 1 0.18 0.48 25.23
CA MET A 1 -0.33 -0.39 24.16
C MET A 1 0.57 -0.21 22.97
N SER A 2 1.25 -1.28 22.53
CA SER A 2 2.15 -1.20 21.39
C SER A 2 1.35 -1.43 20.11
N TYR A 3 1.18 -0.39 19.30
CA TYR A 3 0.60 -0.46 17.95
C TYR A 3 1.58 -1.19 17.00
N LEU A 4 1.80 -2.49 17.25
CA LEU A 4 2.90 -3.30 16.72
C LEU A 4 2.66 -3.88 15.32
N PHE A 5 1.52 -3.61 14.68
CA PHE A 5 1.17 -4.34 13.46
C PHE A 5 1.85 -3.81 12.20
N PHE A 6 2.23 -2.53 12.16
CA PHE A 6 2.93 -1.99 11.00
C PHE A 6 4.42 -2.34 11.05
N PRO A 7 4.97 -3.00 10.01
CA PRO A 7 6.36 -3.40 10.02
C PRO A 7 7.29 -2.18 9.95
N ASN A 8 8.34 -2.16 10.78
CA ASN A 8 9.34 -1.09 10.79
C ASN A 8 10.28 -1.13 9.58
N ASP A 9 10.45 -2.32 9.02
CA ASP A 9 11.34 -2.60 7.91
C ASP A 9 10.58 -3.25 6.76
N PRO A 10 10.98 -3.00 5.51
CA PRO A 10 10.34 -3.64 4.37
C PRO A 10 10.61 -5.15 4.40
N PRO A 11 9.70 -5.97 3.84
CA PRO A 11 9.97 -7.39 3.61
C PRO A 11 11.25 -7.56 2.80
N THR A 12 11.92 -8.70 2.97
CA THR A 12 13.02 -9.10 2.10
C THR A 12 12.54 -9.22 0.65
N HIS A 13 13.46 -9.11 -0.31
CA HIS A 13 13.13 -9.28 -1.72
C HIS A 13 12.46 -10.63 -2.01
N HIS A 14 12.83 -11.68 -1.27
CA HIS A 14 12.22 -13.00 -1.42
C HIS A 14 10.75 -13.00 -0.95
N GLU A 15 10.48 -12.45 0.23
CA GLU A 15 9.12 -12.33 0.77
C GLU A 15 8.24 -11.47 -0.12
N LEU A 16 8.72 -10.29 -0.53
CA LEU A 16 7.98 -9.41 -1.44
C LEU A 16 7.64 -10.11 -2.77
N ARG A 17 8.58 -10.91 -3.30
CA ARG A 17 8.31 -11.72 -4.49
C ARG A 17 7.20 -12.74 -4.23
N LEU A 18 7.20 -13.43 -3.08
CA LEU A 18 6.15 -14.40 -2.74
C LEU A 18 4.78 -13.73 -2.60
N ILE A 19 4.71 -12.56 -1.97
CA ILE A 19 3.46 -11.78 -1.85
C ILE A 19 2.95 -11.41 -3.25
N ASN A 20 3.83 -10.92 -4.11
CA ASN A 20 3.48 -10.51 -5.48
C ASN A 20 3.04 -11.68 -6.38
N LEU A 21 3.29 -12.95 -6.02
CA LEU A 21 2.82 -14.10 -6.79
C LEU A 21 1.30 -14.28 -6.72
N ILE A 22 0.63 -13.69 -5.73
CA ILE A 22 -0.80 -13.91 -5.48
C ILE A 22 -1.56 -12.59 -5.63
N ARG A 23 -2.54 -12.58 -6.54
CA ARG A 23 -3.58 -11.54 -6.61
C ARG A 23 -4.89 -12.08 -6.11
N TYR A 24 -5.65 -11.24 -5.43
CA TYR A 24 -6.94 -11.59 -4.88
C TYR A 24 -8.05 -10.93 -5.70
N LYS A 25 -9.12 -11.65 -6.02
CA LYS A 25 -10.30 -11.09 -6.70
C LYS A 25 -11.56 -11.43 -5.93
N ALA A 26 -12.23 -10.41 -5.40
CA ALA A 26 -13.54 -10.55 -4.75
C ALA A 26 -14.66 -10.49 -5.80
N LEU A 27 -15.49 -11.53 -5.83
CA LEU A 27 -16.71 -11.57 -6.65
C LEU A 27 -17.89 -10.99 -5.86
N PRO A 28 -18.91 -10.43 -6.54
CA PRO A 28 -20.13 -9.96 -5.88
C PRO A 28 -20.77 -11.02 -4.97
N PRO A 29 -21.41 -10.60 -3.86
CA PRO A 29 -22.05 -11.51 -2.93
C PRO A 29 -23.19 -12.27 -3.60
N THR A 30 -23.33 -13.54 -3.22
CA THR A 30 -24.46 -14.41 -3.59
C THR A 30 -25.07 -14.95 -2.29
N GLY A 31 -26.18 -14.34 -1.87
CA GLY A 31 -26.78 -14.60 -0.56
C GLY A 31 -25.95 -13.99 0.57
N GLY A 32 -25.78 -14.71 1.68
CA GLY A 32 -25.07 -14.23 2.87
C GLY A 32 -23.54 -14.19 2.78
N LYS A 33 -22.96 -14.55 1.63
CA LYS A 33 -21.50 -14.67 1.43
C LYS A 33 -21.05 -14.14 0.08
N PHE A 34 -19.76 -13.84 -0.04
CA PHE A 34 -19.08 -13.58 -1.29
C PHE A 34 -17.81 -14.45 -1.40
N VAL A 35 -17.27 -14.51 -2.61
CA VAL A 35 -16.14 -15.39 -2.92
C VAL A 35 -14.90 -14.55 -3.23
N VAL A 36 -13.77 -14.91 -2.63
CA VAL A 36 -12.45 -14.37 -2.98
C VAL A 36 -11.60 -15.44 -3.64
N HIS A 37 -11.21 -15.20 -4.89
CA HIS A 37 -10.27 -16.04 -5.61
C HIS A 37 -8.83 -15.58 -5.40
N THR A 38 -7.92 -16.53 -5.23
CA THR A 38 -6.48 -16.31 -5.37
C THR A 38 -6.03 -16.67 -6.77
N MET A 39 -5.31 -15.76 -7.41
CA MET A 39 -4.78 -15.88 -8.77
C MET A 39 -3.26 -15.83 -8.69
N ASN A 40 -2.59 -16.81 -9.29
CA ASN A 40 -1.16 -16.78 -9.48
C ASN A 40 -0.83 -15.82 -10.63
N THR A 41 0.01 -14.83 -10.38
CA THR A 41 0.33 -13.78 -11.37
C THR A 41 1.20 -14.27 -12.52
N ASP A 42 2.02 -15.29 -12.31
CA ASP A 42 2.95 -15.81 -13.32
C ASP A 42 2.23 -16.67 -14.36
N TYR A 43 1.16 -17.36 -13.95
CA TYR A 43 0.41 -18.30 -14.80
C TYR A 43 -1.00 -17.83 -15.15
N ASP A 44 -1.45 -16.70 -14.59
CA ASP A 44 -2.82 -16.19 -14.67
C ASP A 44 -3.87 -17.29 -14.39
N ALA A 45 -3.63 -18.06 -13.32
CA ALA A 45 -4.41 -19.24 -12.96
C ALA A 45 -4.78 -19.24 -11.48
N LEU A 46 -5.82 -19.98 -11.10
CA LEU A 46 -6.21 -20.10 -9.70
C LEU A 46 -5.07 -20.70 -8.87
N ALA A 47 -4.66 -19.99 -7.80
CA ALA A 47 -3.56 -20.38 -6.92
C ALA A 47 -4.02 -21.23 -5.72
N GLY A 48 -5.30 -21.64 -5.68
CA GLY A 48 -5.84 -22.44 -4.60
C GLY A 48 -7.36 -22.48 -4.60
N GLN A 49 -7.92 -23.05 -3.54
CA GLN A 49 -9.37 -23.01 -3.32
C GLN A 49 -9.81 -21.59 -2.97
N PRO A 50 -10.96 -21.14 -3.51
CA PRO A 50 -11.53 -19.85 -3.17
C PRO A 50 -11.94 -19.79 -1.69
N PHE A 51 -12.02 -18.57 -1.17
CA PHE A 51 -12.46 -18.29 0.20
C PHE A 51 -13.90 -17.79 0.19
N GLU A 52 -14.73 -18.36 1.04
CA GLU A 52 -16.08 -17.84 1.29
C GLU A 52 -16.03 -16.89 2.48
N VAL A 53 -16.44 -15.64 2.27
CA VAL A 53 -16.39 -14.58 3.27
C VAL A 53 -17.81 -14.03 3.47
N PRO A 54 -18.24 -13.73 4.71
CA PRO A 54 -19.55 -13.14 4.98
C PRO A 54 -19.79 -11.86 4.18
N SER A 55 -20.98 -11.71 3.63
CA SER A 55 -21.37 -10.61 2.73
C SER A 55 -21.19 -9.22 3.36
N HIS A 56 -21.30 -9.10 4.68
CA HIS A 56 -21.08 -7.85 5.40
C HIS A 56 -19.63 -7.32 5.29
N TYR A 57 -18.66 -8.16 4.89
CA TYR A 57 -17.30 -7.73 4.61
C TYR A 57 -17.08 -7.25 3.17
N TYR A 58 -18.05 -7.37 2.27
CA TYR A 58 -17.81 -7.24 0.83
C TYR A 58 -17.19 -5.89 0.43
N ASP A 59 -17.80 -4.77 0.83
CA ASP A 59 -17.31 -3.44 0.47
C ASP A 59 -15.97 -3.12 1.17
N HIS A 60 -15.82 -3.57 2.41
CA HIS A 60 -14.57 -3.48 3.16
C HIS A 60 -13.43 -4.18 2.41
N VAL A 61 -13.65 -5.43 1.99
CA VAL A 61 -12.65 -6.26 1.32
C VAL A 61 -12.35 -5.73 -0.08
N ARG A 62 -13.33 -5.19 -0.82
CA ARG A 62 -13.05 -4.59 -2.14
C ARG A 62 -12.13 -3.39 -2.06
N ARG A 63 -12.40 -2.46 -1.13
CA ARG A 63 -11.56 -1.27 -0.90
C ARG A 63 -10.19 -1.66 -0.36
N PHE A 64 -10.15 -2.67 0.51
CA PHE A 64 -8.91 -3.25 1.00
C PHE A 64 -8.05 -3.83 -0.15
N LEU A 65 -8.64 -4.69 -0.99
CA LEU A 65 -7.94 -5.36 -2.09
C LEU A 65 -7.48 -4.36 -3.15
N TRP A 66 -8.29 -3.33 -3.42
CA TRP A 66 -7.89 -2.22 -4.28
C TRP A 66 -6.59 -1.58 -3.78
N ARG A 67 -6.53 -1.17 -2.51
CA ARG A 67 -5.32 -0.55 -1.92
C ARG A 67 -4.11 -1.47 -1.98
N HIS A 68 -4.32 -2.76 -1.68
CA HIS A 68 -3.26 -3.77 -1.76
C HIS A 68 -2.70 -3.89 -3.19
N GLN A 69 -3.57 -4.05 -4.18
CA GLN A 69 -3.18 -4.18 -5.59
C GLN A 69 -2.57 -2.90 -6.17
N LEU A 70 -3.09 -1.75 -5.77
CA LEU A 70 -2.54 -0.44 -6.13
C LEU A 70 -1.07 -0.34 -5.70
N LEU A 71 -0.79 -0.66 -4.43
CA LEU A 71 0.56 -0.59 -3.89
C LEU A 71 1.50 -1.62 -4.54
N MET A 72 1.04 -2.87 -4.75
CA MET A 72 1.80 -3.86 -5.52
C MET A 72 2.11 -3.35 -6.93
N GLY A 73 1.12 -2.78 -7.62
CA GLY A 73 1.28 -2.25 -8.97
C GLY A 73 2.28 -1.08 -9.07
N VAL A 74 2.29 -0.20 -8.06
CA VAL A 74 3.29 0.88 -7.93
C VAL A 74 4.69 0.29 -7.71
N GLU A 75 4.80 -0.72 -6.86
CA GLU A 75 6.08 -1.37 -6.55
C GLU A 75 6.66 -2.11 -7.78
N GLU A 76 5.83 -2.88 -8.49
CA GLU A 76 6.18 -3.57 -9.75
C GLU A 76 6.74 -2.59 -10.80
N ARG A 77 6.26 -1.34 -10.80
CA ARG A 77 6.61 -0.30 -11.77
C ARG A 77 7.60 0.72 -11.23
N SER A 78 8.19 0.47 -10.06
CA SER A 78 9.04 1.46 -9.38
C SER A 78 10.26 1.91 -10.20
N GLY A 79 10.74 1.09 -11.15
CA GLY A 79 11.81 1.44 -12.08
C GLY A 79 11.39 2.37 -13.23
N GLU A 80 10.08 2.50 -13.48
CA GLU A 80 9.50 3.28 -14.59
C GLU A 80 8.87 4.59 -14.10
N LEU A 81 8.62 4.71 -12.80
CA LEU A 81 7.87 5.82 -12.19
C LEU A 81 8.81 6.83 -11.50
N ALA A 82 8.40 8.10 -11.52
CA ALA A 82 9.04 9.15 -10.74
C ALA A 82 8.46 9.12 -9.31
N LEU A 83 9.07 8.33 -8.43
CA LEU A 83 8.57 8.11 -7.07
C LEU A 83 9.08 9.14 -6.07
N ALA A 84 8.21 9.55 -5.14
CA ALA A 84 8.57 10.35 -3.98
C ALA A 84 9.65 9.64 -3.13
N VAL A 85 10.52 10.43 -2.48
CA VAL A 85 11.58 9.88 -1.63
C VAL A 85 10.97 9.08 -0.48
N GLY A 86 11.37 7.80 -0.37
CA GLY A 86 10.87 6.88 0.65
C GLY A 86 9.63 6.08 0.25
N LEU A 87 9.01 6.37 -0.90
CA LEU A 87 7.77 5.72 -1.34
C LEU A 87 7.92 4.22 -1.52
N CYS A 88 8.98 3.72 -2.18
CA CYS A 88 9.20 2.27 -2.33
C CYS A 88 9.22 1.57 -0.97
N ARG A 89 10.07 2.03 -0.04
CA ARG A 89 10.20 1.41 1.29
C ARG A 89 8.86 1.38 2.01
N ARG A 90 8.11 2.48 1.98
CA ARG A 90 6.83 2.59 2.67
C ARG A 90 5.73 1.75 2.04
N THR A 91 5.72 1.68 0.70
CA THR A 91 4.86 0.81 -0.10
C THR A 91 5.09 -0.64 0.24
N GLN A 92 6.35 -1.10 0.30
CA GLN A 92 6.71 -2.47 0.66
C GLN A 92 6.26 -2.84 2.09
N CYS A 93 6.45 -1.95 3.08
CA CYS A 93 5.95 -2.16 4.44
C CYS A 93 4.41 -2.27 4.46
N TYR A 94 3.70 -1.42 3.72
CA TYR A 94 2.24 -1.49 3.61
C TYR A 94 1.78 -2.76 2.91
N ILE A 95 2.44 -3.20 1.83
CA ILE A 95 2.12 -4.45 1.14
C ILE A 95 2.20 -5.61 2.13
N SER A 96 3.30 -5.73 2.89
CA SER A 96 3.45 -6.79 3.89
C SER A 96 2.40 -6.70 5.01
N TYR A 97 2.07 -5.49 5.46
CA TYR A 97 1.00 -5.29 6.44
C TYR A 97 -0.36 -5.76 5.92
N LEU A 98 -0.75 -5.33 4.71
CA LEU A 98 -2.01 -5.72 4.10
C LEU A 98 -2.03 -7.22 3.82
N ASP A 99 -0.95 -7.80 3.31
CA ASP A 99 -0.87 -9.25 3.07
C ASP A 99 -1.14 -10.04 4.37
N ALA A 100 -0.54 -9.65 5.49
CA ALA A 100 -0.82 -10.26 6.79
C ALA A 100 -2.29 -10.12 7.24
N MET A 101 -2.94 -8.98 6.97
CA MET A 101 -4.36 -8.77 7.30
C MET A 101 -5.29 -9.67 6.48
N ILE A 102 -5.03 -9.82 5.18
CA ILE A 102 -5.87 -10.64 4.31
C ILE A 102 -5.63 -12.14 4.55
N GLU A 103 -4.39 -12.56 4.79
CA GLU A 103 -4.08 -13.92 5.21
C GLU A 103 -4.82 -14.28 6.50
N SER A 104 -4.84 -13.37 7.49
CA SER A 104 -5.59 -13.60 8.72
C SER A 104 -7.10 -13.73 8.47
N LEU A 105 -7.68 -12.92 7.59
CA LEU A 105 -9.09 -13.04 7.21
C LEU A 105 -9.37 -14.43 6.60
N PHE A 106 -8.48 -14.91 5.75
CA PHE A 106 -8.59 -16.21 5.09
C PHE A 106 -8.37 -17.41 6.00
N VAL A 107 -7.47 -17.30 6.98
CA VAL A 107 -7.30 -18.30 8.03
C VAL A 107 -8.60 -18.46 8.82
N GLU A 108 -9.26 -17.36 9.18
CA GLU A 108 -10.56 -17.40 9.86
C GLU A 108 -11.66 -18.00 8.95
N ALA A 109 -11.71 -17.61 7.67
CA ALA A 109 -12.67 -18.13 6.69
C ALA A 109 -12.61 -19.66 6.51
N ARG A 110 -11.44 -20.27 6.73
CA ARG A 110 -11.24 -21.72 6.62
C ARG A 110 -11.61 -22.50 7.88
N ARG A 111 -11.95 -21.84 8.99
CA ARG A 111 -12.24 -22.53 10.25
C ARG A 111 -13.66 -23.14 10.19
N PRO A 112 -13.80 -24.48 10.31
CA PRO A 112 -15.09 -25.17 10.13
C PRO A 112 -16.17 -24.85 11.17
N ARG A 113 -15.84 -24.10 12.23
CA ARG A 113 -16.70 -23.89 13.40
C ARG A 113 -17.57 -22.64 13.32
N PHE A 114 -17.43 -21.87 12.25
CA PHE A 114 -18.05 -20.57 12.10
C PHE A 114 -19.28 -20.67 11.21
N GLY A 115 -20.42 -20.19 11.71
CA GLY A 115 -21.64 -20.02 10.90
C GLY A 115 -21.45 -18.95 9.82
N HIS A 116 -22.51 -18.61 9.10
CA HIS A 116 -22.42 -17.70 7.95
C HIS A 116 -22.07 -16.24 8.28
N ASP A 117 -22.10 -15.84 9.56
CA ASP A 117 -21.92 -14.46 10.04
C ASP A 117 -20.70 -14.28 10.94
N TRP A 118 -19.63 -15.03 10.69
CA TRP A 118 -18.42 -14.90 11.47
C TRP A 118 -17.70 -13.58 11.24
N ARG A 119 -16.86 -13.19 12.20
CA ARG A 119 -16.03 -12.00 12.11
C ARG A 119 -14.57 -12.32 12.42
N SER A 120 -13.65 -11.67 11.70
CA SER A 120 -12.21 -11.74 11.98
C SER A 120 -11.83 -10.59 12.91
N ASN A 121 -11.39 -10.91 14.13
CA ASN A 121 -10.96 -9.90 15.09
C ASN A 121 -9.85 -9.00 14.54
N LEU A 122 -8.90 -9.56 13.79
CA LEU A 122 -7.78 -8.79 13.25
C LEU A 122 -8.22 -7.89 12.09
N PHE A 123 -9.10 -8.39 11.21
CA PHE A 123 -9.64 -7.59 10.12
C PHE A 123 -10.61 -6.51 10.64
N ASP A 124 -11.41 -6.81 11.66
CA ASP A 124 -12.25 -5.80 12.32
C ASP A 124 -11.42 -4.71 12.98
N LEU A 125 -10.30 -5.06 13.64
CA LEU A 125 -9.38 -4.07 14.17
C LEU A 125 -8.75 -3.22 13.06
N TYR A 126 -8.38 -3.84 11.94
CA TYR A 126 -7.95 -3.09 10.75
C TYR A 126 -9.00 -2.07 10.34
N LEU A 127 -10.27 -2.46 10.25
CA LEU A 127 -11.37 -1.56 9.87
C LEU A 127 -11.54 -0.42 10.88
N VAL A 128 -11.55 -0.72 12.18
CA VAL A 128 -11.65 0.30 13.23
C VAL A 128 -10.49 1.30 13.13
N VAL A 129 -9.26 0.84 12.91
CA VAL A 129 -8.10 1.73 12.69
C VAL A 129 -8.30 2.59 11.45
N ASP A 130 -8.75 2.01 10.34
CA ASP A 130 -9.02 2.75 9.09
C ASP A 130 -10.07 3.85 9.31
N TYR A 131 -11.13 3.55 10.08
CA TYR A 131 -12.22 4.48 10.39
C TYR A 131 -11.75 5.71 11.19
N PHE A 132 -11.05 5.46 12.31
CA PHE A 132 -10.69 6.52 13.26
C PHE A 132 -9.36 7.20 12.96
N VAL A 133 -8.35 6.42 12.56
CA VAL A 133 -6.97 6.91 12.35
C VAL A 133 -6.79 7.38 10.90
N ARG A 134 -7.55 6.81 9.95
CA ARG A 134 -7.44 7.08 8.50
C ARG A 134 -6.02 6.84 7.98
N GLY A 135 -5.41 5.77 8.47
CA GLY A 135 -4.04 5.38 8.19
C GLY A 135 -3.56 4.31 9.17
N HIS A 136 -2.67 3.45 8.71
CA HIS A 136 -2.21 2.28 9.48
C HIS A 136 -0.76 2.38 9.94
N GLU A 137 -0.10 3.51 9.68
CA GLU A 137 1.27 3.71 10.12
C GLU A 137 1.35 3.98 11.62
N TYR A 138 2.44 3.50 12.25
CA TYR A 138 2.68 3.70 13.67
C TYR A 138 2.60 5.18 14.09
N CYS A 139 3.16 6.10 13.29
CA CYS A 139 3.13 7.52 13.61
C CYS A 139 1.71 8.11 13.59
N GLN A 140 0.85 7.66 12.68
CA GLN A 140 -0.55 8.10 12.59
C GLN A 140 -1.34 7.55 13.77
N GLY A 141 -1.19 6.26 14.08
CA GLY A 141 -1.80 5.64 15.25
C GLY A 141 -1.39 6.33 16.55
N MET A 142 -0.09 6.58 16.74
CA MET A 142 0.44 7.29 17.91
C MET A 142 -0.09 8.72 18.01
N GLN A 143 -0.12 9.48 16.92
CA GLN A 143 -0.70 10.83 16.92
C GLN A 143 -2.19 10.82 17.28
N TRP A 144 -2.93 9.82 16.80
CA TRP A 144 -4.33 9.65 17.13
C TRP A 144 -4.51 9.33 18.63
N THR A 145 -3.71 8.41 19.19
CA THR A 145 -3.75 8.08 20.64
C THR A 145 -3.46 9.29 21.51
N LEU A 146 -2.48 10.11 21.13
CA LEU A 146 -2.14 11.34 21.87
C LEU A 146 -3.29 12.35 21.87
N ARG A 147 -4.10 12.39 20.82
CA ARG A 147 -5.26 13.29 20.69
C ARG A 147 -6.53 12.72 21.34
N ASN A 148 -6.60 11.41 21.50
CA ASN A 148 -7.78 10.71 22.03
C ASN A 148 -7.41 9.85 23.26
N PRO A 149 -6.91 10.47 24.35
CA PRO A 149 -6.50 9.73 25.54
C PRO A 149 -7.70 8.98 26.12
N GLY A 150 -7.53 7.68 26.37
CA GLY A 150 -8.56 6.82 26.94
C GLY A 150 -9.47 6.12 25.93
N GLN A 151 -9.37 6.43 24.63
CA GLN A 151 -10.00 5.61 23.60
C GLN A 151 -9.11 4.42 23.24
N ILE A 152 -9.66 3.22 23.34
CA ILE A 152 -9.00 1.95 23.02
C ILE A 152 -9.67 1.42 21.75
N LEU A 153 -8.94 1.34 20.64
CA LEU A 153 -9.52 0.93 19.35
C LEU A 153 -9.98 -0.53 19.37
N GLU A 154 -9.24 -1.38 20.08
CA GLU A 154 -9.46 -2.83 20.16
C GLU A 154 -10.78 -3.25 20.83
N VAL A 155 -11.44 -2.34 21.56
CA VAL A 155 -12.73 -2.62 22.22
C VAL A 155 -13.92 -1.99 21.48
N ILE A 156 -13.68 -1.28 20.37
CA ILE A 156 -14.75 -0.67 19.59
C ILE A 156 -15.44 -1.75 18.76
N ASP A 157 -16.76 -1.82 18.89
CA ASP A 157 -17.58 -2.68 18.05
C ASP A 157 -17.70 -2.07 16.64
N VAL A 158 -17.02 -2.72 15.69
CA VAL A 158 -16.99 -2.37 14.27
C VAL A 158 -18.39 -2.24 13.63
N THR A 159 -19.39 -2.95 14.18
CA THR A 159 -20.77 -2.95 13.65
C THR A 159 -21.54 -1.69 14.00
N THR A 160 -21.07 -0.91 14.97
CA THR A 160 -21.70 0.34 15.42
C THR A 160 -21.25 1.56 14.62
N LEU A 161 -20.29 1.40 13.71
CA LEU A 161 -19.69 2.48 12.94
C LEU A 161 -20.53 2.80 11.69
N ASP A 162 -20.67 4.09 11.38
CA ASP A 162 -21.36 4.55 10.18
C ASP A 162 -20.43 4.46 8.96
N TRP A 163 -20.40 3.27 8.36
CA TRP A 163 -19.60 2.95 7.19
C TRP A 163 -20.07 3.66 5.91
N GLU A 164 -21.36 3.92 5.78
CA GLU A 164 -21.93 4.58 4.61
C GLU A 164 -21.40 6.02 4.50
N THR A 165 -21.53 6.79 5.59
CA THR A 165 -21.01 8.16 5.65
C THR A 165 -19.49 8.18 5.51
N PHE A 166 -18.79 7.24 6.15
CA PHE A 166 -17.33 7.15 6.05
C PHE A 166 -16.87 6.92 4.60
N TYR A 167 -17.52 6.01 3.88
CA TYR A 167 -17.16 5.70 2.50
C TYR A 167 -17.56 6.79 1.51
N ALA A 168 -18.72 7.42 1.68
CA ALA A 168 -19.08 8.59 0.88
C ALA A 168 -18.03 9.71 1.02
N ALA A 169 -17.60 10.02 2.24
CA ALA A 169 -16.57 11.03 2.47
C ALA A 169 -15.20 10.63 1.90
N ALA A 170 -14.82 9.35 1.98
CA ALA A 170 -13.58 8.86 1.37
C ALA A 170 -13.63 8.96 -0.16
N ASP A 171 -14.76 8.59 -0.77
CA ASP A 171 -14.98 8.65 -2.21
C ASP A 171 -14.98 10.09 -2.74
N ASP A 172 -15.54 11.04 -2.00
CA ASP A 172 -15.51 12.46 -2.38
C ASP A 172 -14.11 13.08 -2.29
N SER A 173 -13.33 12.67 -1.28
CA SER A 173 -12.04 13.28 -0.99
C SER A 173 -10.87 12.70 -1.79
N ASP A 174 -10.88 11.39 -2.06
CA ASP A 174 -9.83 10.70 -2.80
C ASP A 174 -10.38 9.42 -3.47
N PRO A 175 -11.17 9.55 -4.56
CA PRO A 175 -11.82 8.41 -5.22
C PRO A 175 -10.81 7.44 -5.87
N VAL A 176 -9.57 7.88 -6.02
CA VAL A 176 -8.46 7.07 -6.54
C VAL A 176 -7.95 6.14 -5.45
N TRP A 177 -7.65 6.68 -4.28
CA TRP A 177 -7.26 5.86 -3.13
C TRP A 177 -8.38 4.94 -2.67
N SER A 178 -9.62 5.44 -2.68
CA SER A 178 -10.80 4.65 -2.30
C SER A 178 -11.06 3.48 -3.26
N GLY A 179 -10.65 3.62 -4.52
CA GLY A 179 -10.83 2.66 -5.61
C GLY A 179 -12.07 2.89 -6.47
N LEU A 180 -12.89 3.87 -6.11
CA LEU A 180 -14.12 4.17 -6.82
C LEU A 180 -13.88 4.50 -8.30
N SER A 181 -12.85 5.32 -8.61
CA SER A 181 -12.51 5.72 -9.98
C SER A 181 -12.21 4.54 -10.92
N TYR A 182 -11.80 3.41 -10.36
CA TYR A 182 -11.42 2.20 -11.10
C TYR A 182 -12.35 1.02 -10.80
N GLN A 183 -13.51 1.28 -10.19
CA GLN A 183 -14.49 0.27 -9.80
C GLN A 183 -13.90 -0.85 -8.92
N PHE A 184 -12.86 -0.51 -8.15
CA PHE A 184 -12.14 -1.41 -7.25
C PHE A 184 -11.47 -2.60 -7.97
N ASP A 185 -11.12 -2.46 -9.25
CA ASP A 185 -10.42 -3.49 -10.03
C ASP A 185 -9.16 -2.90 -10.68
N ILE A 186 -7.99 -3.43 -10.32
CA ILE A 186 -6.70 -2.96 -10.84
C ILE A 186 -6.56 -3.17 -12.35
N THR A 187 -7.33 -4.08 -12.96
CA THR A 187 -7.32 -4.30 -14.41
C THR A 187 -7.93 -3.13 -15.19
N ASN A 188 -8.68 -2.26 -14.53
CA ASN A 188 -9.23 -1.03 -15.12
C ASN A 188 -8.21 0.12 -15.18
N VAL A 189 -7.00 -0.05 -14.62
CA VAL A 189 -5.96 0.99 -14.63
C VAL A 189 -5.32 1.10 -16.01
N GLY A 190 -5.40 2.29 -16.62
CA GLY A 190 -4.72 2.58 -17.87
C GLY A 190 -3.20 2.63 -17.72
N LYS A 191 -2.45 2.27 -18.76
CA LYS A 191 -0.97 2.33 -18.74
C LYS A 191 -0.43 3.74 -18.41
N GLY A 192 -1.15 4.79 -18.80
CA GLY A 192 -0.78 6.18 -18.55
C GLY A 192 -1.04 6.66 -17.12
N ASP A 193 -1.82 5.91 -16.33
CA ASP A 193 -2.35 6.40 -15.05
C ASP A 193 -1.43 6.08 -13.87
N TRP A 194 -0.42 5.22 -14.07
CA TRP A 194 0.44 4.72 -12.99
C TRP A 194 1.25 5.80 -12.27
N GLN A 195 1.66 6.87 -12.95
CA GLN A 195 2.32 7.99 -12.28
C GLN A 195 1.36 8.71 -11.34
N PHE A 196 0.15 8.99 -11.81
CA PHE A 196 -0.89 9.64 -11.00
C PHE A 196 -1.28 8.77 -9.79
N LEU A 197 -1.35 7.45 -9.98
CA LEU A 197 -1.58 6.48 -8.91
C LEU A 197 -0.44 6.45 -7.88
N ALA A 198 0.81 6.53 -8.32
CA ALA A 198 1.96 6.62 -7.42
C ALA A 198 1.95 7.93 -6.62
N ASP A 199 1.56 9.05 -7.24
CA ASP A 199 1.42 10.34 -6.57
C ASP A 199 0.28 10.31 -5.52
N ALA A 200 -0.84 9.66 -5.85
CA ALA A 200 -1.95 9.44 -4.91
C ALA A 200 -1.51 8.57 -3.71
N ALA A 201 -0.78 7.47 -3.96
CA ALA A 201 -0.20 6.65 -2.91
C ALA A 201 0.78 7.46 -2.04
N ALA A 202 1.63 8.28 -2.65
CA ALA A 202 2.57 9.15 -1.93
C ALA A 202 1.82 10.13 -1.00
N LYS A 203 0.77 10.77 -1.51
CA LYS A 203 -0.08 11.69 -0.74
C LYS A 203 -0.74 10.97 0.44
N TYR A 204 -1.33 9.81 0.22
CA TYR A 204 -1.95 9.00 1.28
C TYR A 204 -0.95 8.63 2.39
N LEU A 205 0.25 8.22 2.00
CA LEU A 205 1.32 7.82 2.91
C LEU A 205 2.06 9.01 3.55
N GLY A 206 1.55 10.24 3.39
CA GLY A 206 2.18 11.44 3.93
C GLY A 206 3.56 11.75 3.33
N LEU A 207 3.88 11.16 2.19
CA LEU A 207 5.11 11.34 1.43
C LEU A 207 4.92 12.41 0.36
N THR A 208 4.52 13.60 0.78
CA THR A 208 4.58 14.77 -0.11
C THR A 208 5.93 15.44 0.12
N ASN A 209 6.79 15.50 -0.91
CA ASN A 209 7.98 16.35 -0.85
C ASN A 209 8.39 16.86 -2.25
N PRO A 210 8.68 18.16 -2.42
CA PRO A 210 8.98 18.80 -3.70
C PRO A 210 10.37 18.49 -4.29
N GLU A 211 11.10 17.50 -3.78
CA GLU A 211 12.39 17.11 -4.35
C GLU A 211 12.25 15.84 -5.18
N LEU A 212 11.72 16.04 -6.39
CA LEU A 212 11.93 15.16 -7.53
C LEU A 212 13.41 14.78 -7.57
N LYS A 213 13.71 13.47 -7.68
CA LYS A 213 15.01 13.01 -8.15
C LYS A 213 15.23 13.56 -9.56
N LEU A 214 15.77 14.78 -9.65
CA LEU A 214 16.39 15.28 -10.87
C LEU A 214 17.51 14.29 -11.19
N GLY A 215 17.26 13.46 -12.21
CA GLY A 215 18.21 12.49 -12.69
C GLY A 215 19.58 13.13 -12.83
N LYS A 216 20.60 12.48 -12.28
CA LYS A 216 22.00 12.77 -12.59
C LYS A 216 22.22 12.47 -14.08
N ARG A 217 21.78 13.36 -14.96
CA ARG A 217 22.27 13.46 -16.33
C ARG A 217 23.69 14.00 -16.23
N SER A 218 24.63 13.06 -16.18
CA SER A 218 25.86 13.07 -16.96
C SER A 218 26.06 14.38 -17.74
N ARG A 219 26.77 15.35 -17.14
CA ARG A 219 27.55 16.30 -17.94
C ARG A 219 28.86 15.60 -18.28
N GLY A 220 28.81 14.80 -19.33
CA GLY A 220 29.98 14.47 -20.12
C GLY A 220 30.62 15.76 -20.60
N ARG A 221 31.71 16.16 -19.94
CA ARG A 221 32.63 17.16 -20.47
C ARG A 221 33.81 16.40 -21.08
N GLN A 222 33.61 15.88 -22.28
CA GLN A 222 34.72 15.47 -23.13
C GLN A 222 35.49 16.72 -23.58
N GLY A 223 36.78 16.75 -23.21
CA GLY A 223 37.86 16.89 -24.17
C GLY A 223 38.16 18.27 -24.76
N ARG A 224 39.10 18.99 -24.15
CA ARG A 224 40.30 19.61 -24.77
C ARG A 224 41.26 19.82 -23.59
N GLY A 225 42.54 19.46 -23.57
CA GLY A 225 43.50 19.16 -24.61
C GLY A 225 44.86 19.45 -23.96
N ARG A 226 45.61 18.38 -23.71
CA ARG A 226 47.00 18.27 -23.26
C ARG A 226 47.97 19.48 -23.46
N GLN A 227 48.82 19.62 -22.42
CA GLN A 227 50.30 19.66 -22.43
C GLN A 227 51.08 20.98 -22.60
N LYS A 228 51.87 21.25 -21.54
CA LYS A 228 53.36 21.21 -21.46
C LYS A 228 54.09 22.53 -21.15
N ARG A 229 54.91 22.43 -20.08
CA ARG A 229 56.27 23.00 -19.88
C ARG A 229 56.32 24.54 -19.71
N LYS A 230 57.28 25.14 -18.99
CA LYS A 230 58.50 24.70 -18.29
C LYS A 230 58.91 25.82 -17.32
N ARG A 231 59.58 25.42 -16.25
CA ARG A 231 60.44 26.22 -15.35
C ARG A 231 61.13 27.44 -15.99
N ARG A 232 61.21 28.54 -15.22
CA ARG A 232 62.43 29.34 -15.10
C ARG A 232 62.48 30.05 -13.74
N SER A 233 63.38 29.54 -12.91
CA SER A 233 64.08 30.28 -11.86
C SER A 233 65.18 31.12 -12.51
N ALA A 234 65.33 32.38 -12.10
CA ALA A 234 66.60 33.09 -12.10
C ALA A 234 66.52 34.25 -11.11
N ALA A 235 67.35 34.16 -10.07
CA ALA A 235 67.77 35.26 -9.22
C ALA A 235 68.71 36.19 -10.01
N GLY A 236 68.83 37.45 -9.57
CA GLY A 236 70.01 38.26 -9.87
C GLY A 236 69.75 39.76 -10.04
N SER A 237 70.04 40.51 -8.96
CA SER A 237 70.74 41.80 -8.94
C SER A 237 70.08 43.04 -9.57
N ASN A 238 69.67 43.98 -8.71
CA ASN A 238 70.48 45.17 -8.37
C ASN A 238 70.07 45.71 -7.00
#